data_AF-A0AA95HTF8-F1
#
_entry.id   AF-A0AA95HTF8-F1
#
_cell.length_a   1.000
_cell.length_b   1.000
_cell.length_c   1.000
_cell.angle_alpha   90.00
_cell.angle_beta   90.00
_cell.angle_gamma   90.00
#
_symmetry.space_group_name_H-M   'P 1'
#
loop_
_entity.id
_entity.type
_entity.pdbx_description
1 polymer ?
#
loop_
_entity_poly.entity_id
_entity_poly.type
_entity_poly.pdbx_seq_one_letter_code
_entity_poly.pdbx_strand_id
1 'polypeptide(L)'
;MFLKKKRWVLILAPVLLIAGLYFYDVNLDVYTSKTSGVLIFKDQEFHTGYETYQKFYHNGERNFEIDRLIGKTNNSKFLGFKESVWKIKGEPAEEVVFVKGLMIEGVYERK
;
A
#
# COMPACT_ATOMS: atom_id res chain seq x y z
N MET A 1 22.58 -17.19 -38.16
CA MET A 1 21.62 -16.09 -37.83
C MET A 1 21.05 -16.14 -36.40
N PHE A 2 21.23 -17.23 -35.64
CA PHE A 2 20.71 -17.37 -34.26
C PHE A 2 21.42 -16.54 -33.17
N LEU A 3 22.71 -16.23 -33.33
CA LEU A 3 23.49 -15.45 -32.37
C LEU A 3 23.02 -13.98 -32.24
N LYS A 4 22.51 -13.38 -33.32
CA LYS A 4 22.01 -11.99 -33.29
C LYS A 4 20.69 -11.87 -32.53
N LYS A 5 19.76 -12.83 -32.67
CA LYS A 5 18.49 -12.85 -31.92
C LYS A 5 18.69 -13.00 -30.41
N LYS A 6 19.68 -13.78 -29.98
CA LYS A 6 20.00 -14.01 -28.55
C LYS A 6 20.48 -12.75 -27.82
N ARG A 7 21.18 -11.84 -28.51
CA ARG A 7 21.62 -10.55 -27.95
C ARG A 7 20.48 -9.57 -27.68
N TRP A 8 19.42 -9.58 -28.50
CA TRP A 8 18.25 -8.74 -28.26
C TRP A 8 17.49 -9.17 -27.01
N VAL A 9 17.36 -10.47 -26.76
CA VAL A 9 16.71 -11.00 -25.53
C VAL A 9 17.45 -10.55 -24.27
N LEU A 10 18.78 -10.50 -24.30
CA LEU A 10 19.62 -10.03 -23.18
C LEU A 10 19.42 -8.54 -22.85
N ILE A 11 18.96 -7.73 -23.80
CA ILE A 11 18.66 -6.31 -23.60
C ILE A 11 17.17 -6.12 -23.29
N LEU A 12 16.29 -6.85 -23.97
CA LEU A 12 14.84 -6.72 -23.83
C LEU A 12 14.37 -7.22 -22.45
N ALA A 13 14.93 -8.32 -21.95
CA ALA A 13 14.55 -8.89 -20.67
C ALA A 13 14.75 -7.93 -19.48
N PRO A 14 15.93 -7.28 -19.28
CA PRO A 14 16.09 -6.32 -18.20
C PRO A 14 15.24 -5.06 -18.39
N VAL A 15 15.03 -4.58 -19.62
CA VAL A 15 14.14 -3.44 -19.89
C VAL A 15 12.69 -3.78 -19.52
N LEU A 16 12.20 -4.97 -19.90
CA LEU A 16 10.86 -5.44 -19.53
C LEU A 16 10.72 -5.65 -18.02
N LEU A 17 11.79 -6.12 -17.36
CA LEU A 17 11.80 -6.29 -15.91
C LEU A 17 11.74 -4.93 -15.19
N ILE A 18 12.52 -3.94 -15.62
CA ILE A 18 12.46 -2.57 -15.09
C ILE A 18 11.08 -1.95 -15.34
N ALA A 19 10.54 -2.10 -16.55
CA ALA A 19 9.20 -1.61 -16.87
C ALA A 19 8.13 -2.28 -15.99
N GLY A 20 8.19 -3.61 -15.82
CA GLY A 20 7.28 -4.36 -14.96
C GLY A 20 7.35 -3.91 -13.50
N LEU A 21 8.55 -3.68 -12.97
CA LEU A 21 8.76 -3.15 -11.62
C LEU A 21 8.20 -1.72 -11.49
N TYR A 22 8.39 -0.87 -12.51
CA TYR A 22 7.86 0.49 -12.52
C TYR A 22 6.32 0.50 -12.54
N PHE A 23 5.68 -0.29 -13.40
CA PHE A 23 4.22 -0.44 -13.40
C PHE A 23 3.70 -1.01 -12.08
N TYR A 24 4.42 -1.95 -11.46
CA TYR A 24 4.05 -2.48 -10.16
C TYR A 24 4.09 -1.41 -9.06
N ASP A 25 5.13 -0.58 -9.03
CA ASP A 25 5.27 0.50 -8.03
C ASP A 25 4.20 1.58 -8.21
N VAL A 26 3.88 1.99 -9.46
CA VAL A 26 2.81 2.95 -9.75
C VAL A 26 1.43 2.41 -9.32
N ASN A 27 1.15 1.12 -9.52
CA ASN A 27 -0.10 0.50 -9.09
C ASN A 27 -0.23 0.38 -7.56
N LEU A 28 0.88 0.57 -6.83
CA LEU A 28 0.91 0.56 -5.38
C LEU A 28 0.79 1.97 -4.78
N ASP A 29 0.75 3.06 -5.54
CA ASP A 29 0.71 4.40 -4.94
C ASP A 29 -0.66 4.70 -4.31
N VAL A 30 -0.63 5.08 -3.03
CA VAL A 30 -1.78 5.50 -2.20
C VAL A 30 -1.55 6.95 -1.80
N TYR A 31 -2.61 7.77 -1.80
CA TYR A 31 -2.51 9.17 -1.44
C TYR A 31 -3.07 9.41 -0.04
N THR A 32 -2.31 10.04 0.84
CA THR A 32 -2.89 10.58 2.09
C THR A 32 -3.43 11.98 1.81
N SER A 33 -4.70 12.24 2.16
CA SER A 33 -5.30 13.56 1.96
C SER A 33 -4.66 14.60 2.91
N LYS A 34 -4.80 15.88 2.57
CA LYS A 34 -4.39 17.00 3.45
C LYS A 34 -5.22 17.08 4.73
N THR A 35 -6.42 16.48 4.74
CA THR A 35 -7.26 16.35 5.92
C THR A 35 -6.71 15.24 6.82
N SER A 36 -6.45 15.57 8.09
CA SER A 36 -5.93 14.62 9.07
C SER A 36 -6.83 13.38 9.15
N GLY A 37 -6.25 12.20 8.92
CA GLY A 37 -6.94 10.93 9.08
C GLY A 37 -7.75 10.42 7.88
N VAL A 38 -7.48 10.91 6.66
CA VAL A 38 -8.09 10.40 5.43
C VAL A 38 -7.03 9.82 4.47
N LEU A 39 -7.26 8.59 4.02
CA LEU A 39 -6.44 7.87 3.06
C LEU A 39 -7.25 7.60 1.80
N ILE A 40 -6.68 7.89 0.63
CA ILE A 40 -7.31 7.74 -0.67
C ILE A 40 -6.57 6.65 -1.45
N PHE A 41 -7.29 5.57 -1.79
CA PHE A 41 -6.79 4.46 -2.57
C PHE A 41 -7.80 4.05 -3.64
N LYS A 42 -7.39 4.01 -4.91
CA LYS A 42 -8.26 3.65 -6.06
C LYS A 42 -9.59 4.41 -6.09
N ASP A 43 -9.53 5.74 -5.96
CA ASP A 43 -10.70 6.62 -5.93
C ASP A 43 -11.68 6.37 -4.75
N GLN A 44 -11.24 5.63 -3.73
CA GLN A 44 -12.00 5.38 -2.50
C GLN A 44 -11.35 6.10 -1.33
N GLU A 45 -12.18 6.70 -0.47
CA GLU A 45 -11.74 7.35 0.76
C GLU A 45 -11.92 6.43 1.97
N PHE A 46 -10.87 6.33 2.78
CA PHE A 46 -10.83 5.59 4.02
C PHE A 46 -10.51 6.55 5.15
N HIS A 47 -11.22 6.43 6.26
CA HIS A 47 -11.13 7.33 7.40
C HIS A 47 -10.58 6.59 8.61
N THR A 48 -9.73 7.25 9.38
CA THR A 48 -9.28 6.74 10.69
C THR A 48 -9.80 7.63 11.81
N GLY A 49 -10.04 7.03 12.98
CA GLY A 49 -10.61 7.70 14.14
C GLY A 49 -10.70 6.79 15.35
N TYR A 50 -11.23 7.33 16.46
CA TYR A 50 -11.35 6.61 17.73
C TYR A 50 -12.22 5.35 17.61
N GLU A 51 -13.34 5.43 16.90
CA GLU A 51 -14.26 4.30 16.68
C GLU A 51 -13.58 3.16 15.90
N THR A 52 -12.94 3.49 14.77
CA THR A 52 -12.16 2.52 13.99
C THR A 52 -11.04 1.90 14.85
N TYR A 53 -10.35 2.70 15.66
CA TYR A 53 -9.32 2.18 16.55
C TYR A 53 -9.88 1.15 17.55
N GLN A 54 -11.00 1.44 18.22
CA GLN A 54 -11.60 0.50 19.17
C GLN A 54 -12.10 -0.80 18.52
N LYS A 55 -12.53 -0.75 17.26
CA LYS A 55 -12.95 -1.94 16.51
C LYS A 55 -11.79 -2.90 16.24
N PHE A 56 -10.61 -2.34 15.90
CA PHE A 56 -9.46 -3.10 15.41
C PHE A 56 -8.30 -3.26 16.42
N TYR A 57 -8.42 -2.62 17.59
CA TYR A 57 -7.46 -2.74 18.68
C TYR A 57 -8.18 -3.04 19.99
N HIS A 58 -7.70 -4.05 20.71
CA HIS A 58 -8.14 -4.40 22.05
C HIS A 58 -6.98 -4.23 23.03
N ASN A 59 -7.14 -3.39 24.06
CA ASN A 59 -6.08 -3.06 25.03
C ASN A 59 -4.76 -2.56 24.39
N GLY A 60 -4.84 -1.92 23.23
CA GLY A 60 -3.67 -1.46 22.47
C GLY A 60 -3.02 -2.54 21.60
N GLU A 61 -3.50 -3.78 21.65
CA GLU A 61 -3.06 -4.86 20.78
C GLU A 61 -4.00 -5.01 19.58
N ARG A 62 -3.41 -5.27 18.42
CA ARG A 62 -4.15 -5.52 17.18
C ARG A 62 -4.95 -6.82 17.28
N ASN A 63 -6.25 -6.79 16.94
CA ASN A 63 -7.11 -7.98 16.96
C ASN A 63 -7.40 -8.59 15.57
N PHE A 64 -6.73 -8.13 14.52
CA PHE A 64 -6.91 -8.59 13.14
C PHE A 64 -5.61 -9.13 12.52
N GLU A 65 -5.77 -9.91 11.45
CA GLU A 65 -4.66 -10.41 10.63
C GLU A 65 -4.47 -9.54 9.38
N ILE A 66 -3.21 -9.33 8.99
CA ILE A 66 -2.88 -8.66 7.73
C ILE A 66 -2.94 -9.69 6.59
N ASP A 67 -3.61 -9.34 5.49
CA ASP A 67 -3.68 -10.16 4.28
C ASP A 67 -2.47 -9.89 3.37
N ARG A 68 -2.51 -8.80 2.60
CA ARG A 68 -1.49 -8.49 1.58
C ARG A 68 -1.22 -7.00 1.44
N LEU A 69 -0.03 -6.67 0.97
CA LEU A 69 0.37 -5.31 0.62
C LEU A 69 -0.46 -4.85 -0.59
N ILE A 70 -1.11 -3.71 -0.45
CA ILE A 70 -1.94 -3.10 -1.51
C ILE A 70 -1.42 -1.74 -1.95
N GLY A 71 -0.52 -1.13 -1.18
CA GLY A 71 0.11 0.10 -1.60
C GLY A 71 1.14 0.67 -0.66
N LYS A 72 1.63 1.86 -1.01
CA LYS A 72 2.51 2.71 -0.20
C LYS A 72 1.98 4.13 -0.24
N THR A 73 1.97 4.81 0.89
CA THR A 73 1.52 6.19 0.95
C THR A 73 2.54 7.11 0.29
N ASN A 74 2.07 8.20 -0.34
CA ASN A 74 2.93 9.30 -0.77
C ASN A 74 3.41 10.16 0.41
N ASN A 75 2.84 9.96 1.60
CA ASN A 75 3.16 10.69 2.81
C ASN A 75 4.35 10.03 3.50
N SER A 76 5.48 10.73 3.51
CA SER A 76 6.72 10.28 4.11
C SER A 76 6.99 11.19 5.31
N LYS A 77 6.58 10.78 6.51
CA LYS A 77 7.01 11.45 7.76
C LYS A 77 8.52 11.32 7.99
N PHE A 78 9.18 10.38 7.32
CA PHE A 78 10.62 10.11 7.38
C PHE A 78 11.22 10.08 5.98
N LEU A 79 12.19 10.95 5.68
CA LEU A 79 12.88 11.06 4.39
C LEU A 79 13.21 9.67 3.81
N GLY A 80 12.53 9.30 2.73
CA GLY A 80 12.76 8.05 1.98
C GLY A 80 11.92 6.86 2.42
N PHE A 81 11.14 6.95 3.51
CA PHE A 81 10.26 5.88 3.98
C PHE A 81 8.79 6.24 3.74
N LYS A 82 8.23 5.68 2.66
CA LYS A 82 6.79 5.65 2.42
C LYS A 82 6.13 4.63 3.36
N GLU A 83 5.00 4.98 3.97
CA GLU A 83 4.25 4.03 4.81
C GLU A 83 3.66 2.92 3.93
N SER A 84 3.57 1.71 4.46
CA SER A 84 3.03 0.57 3.74
C SER A 84 1.56 0.38 4.05
N VAL A 85 0.74 0.19 3.01
CA VAL A 85 -0.71 0.03 3.10
C VAL A 85 -1.06 -1.41 2.79
N TRP A 86 -1.82 -2.02 3.68
CA TRP A 86 -2.14 -3.43 3.68
C TRP A 86 -3.64 -3.63 3.76
N LYS A 87 -4.11 -4.71 3.16
CA LYS A 87 -5.47 -5.17 3.34
C LYS A 87 -5.58 -6.00 4.64
N ILE A 88 -6.70 -5.87 5.34
CA ILE A 88 -7.03 -6.72 6.50
C ILE A 88 -7.67 -8.03 6.01
N LYS A 89 -7.24 -9.15 6.58
CA LYS A 89 -7.75 -10.48 6.25
C LYS A 89 -9.16 -10.66 6.81
N GLY A 90 -10.05 -11.24 6.00
CA GLY A 90 -11.46 -11.41 6.35
C GLY A 90 -12.33 -10.20 6.05
N GLU A 91 -11.73 -9.01 5.88
CA GLU A 91 -12.45 -7.81 5.45
C GLU A 91 -12.51 -7.72 3.92
N PRO A 92 -13.58 -7.15 3.35
CA PRO A 92 -13.64 -6.83 1.93
C PRO A 92 -12.51 -5.87 1.53
N ALA A 93 -11.98 -6.03 0.31
CA ALA A 93 -10.83 -5.26 -0.17
C ALA A 93 -11.09 -3.74 -0.24
N GLU A 94 -12.35 -3.35 -0.16
CA GLU A 94 -12.82 -1.98 -0.30
C GLU A 94 -13.36 -1.40 1.02
N GLU A 95 -13.33 -2.16 2.11
CA GLU A 95 -13.94 -1.74 3.38
C GLU A 95 -12.89 -1.30 4.40
N VAL A 96 -11.76 -2.00 4.50
CA VAL A 96 -10.77 -1.70 5.54
C VAL A 96 -9.33 -1.88 5.07
N VAL A 97 -8.48 -0.93 5.46
CA VAL A 97 -7.04 -0.93 5.18
C VAL A 97 -6.23 -0.57 6.41
N PHE A 98 -5.02 -1.10 6.47
CA PHE A 98 -4.07 -0.91 7.56
C PHE A 98 -2.80 -0.24 7.03
N VAL A 99 -2.37 0.84 7.68
CA VAL A 99 -1.16 1.57 7.35
C VAL A 99 -0.12 1.35 8.44
N LYS A 100 1.09 1.02 8.02
CA LYS A 100 2.25 0.88 8.91
C LYS A 100 3.39 1.76 8.46
N GLY A 101 3.76 2.70 9.32
CA GLY A 101 4.97 3.52 9.25
C GLY A 101 5.99 3.14 10.33
N LEU A 102 7.13 3.84 10.32
CA LEU A 102 8.23 3.63 11.27
C LEU A 102 7.84 3.82 12.74
N MET A 103 6.90 4.72 13.02
CA MET A 103 6.49 5.07 14.40
C MET A 103 4.99 5.11 14.61
N ILE A 104 4.18 4.86 13.58
CA ILE A 104 2.74 5.01 13.63
C ILE A 104 2.10 3.87 12.85
N GLU A 105 1.17 3.20 13.48
CA GLU A 105 0.25 2.26 12.86
C GLU A 105 -1.16 2.88 12.87
N GLY A 106 -1.94 2.66 11.83
CA GLY A 106 -3.29 3.20 11.73
C GLY A 106 -4.19 2.32 10.88
N VAL A 107 -5.39 2.06 11.38
CA VAL A 107 -6.44 1.37 10.62
C VAL A 107 -7.40 2.42 10.07
N TYR A 108 -7.76 2.28 8.80
CA TYR A 108 -8.66 3.15 8.09
C TYR A 108 -9.81 2.32 7.54
N GLU A 109 -11.01 2.81 7.71
CA GLU A 109 -12.25 2.14 7.33
C GLU A 109 -13.04 3.06 6.40
N ARG A 110 -13.70 2.47 5.42
CA ARG A 110 -14.60 3.17 4.52
C ARG A 110 -15.91 3.45 5.26
N LYS A 111 -16.36 4.71 5.23
CA LYS A 111 -17.69 5.09 5.73
C LYS A 111 -18.76 4.86 4.67
#